data_AF-A0A218P9R9-F1
#
_entry.id   AF-A0A218P9R9-F1
#
_cell.length_a   1.000
_cell.length_b   1.000
_cell.length_c   1.000
_cell.angle_alpha   90.00
_cell.angle_beta   90.00
_cell.angle_gamma   90.00
#
_symmetry.space_group_name_H-M   'P 1'
#
loop_
_entity.id
_entity.type
_entity.pdbx_description
1 polymer ?
#
loop_
_entity_poly.entity_id
_entity_poly.type
_entity_poly.pdbx_seq_one_letter_code
_entity_poly.pdbx_strand_id
1 'polypeptide(L)'
;MAEDIEEIRKKKLMELQKRYLEQQKAQEEAMRQEMELEAQLDAIMRRILTPEARERLGRVKLVKPELARQVQLVLVQLYQAGQIREPIDDAKLKRILAQIDERTRRDFNIKW
;
A
#
# COMPACT_ATOMS: atom_id res chain seq x y z
N MET A 1 38.16 3.65 42.58
CA MET A 1 38.65 4.14 41.26
C MET A 1 38.48 3.11 40.14
N ALA A 2 38.74 1.80 40.32
CA ALA A 2 38.42 0.78 39.31
C ALA A 2 36.91 0.45 39.23
N GLU A 3 36.23 0.36 40.38
CA GLU A 3 34.78 0.10 40.48
C GLU A 3 33.90 1.16 39.77
N ASP A 4 34.28 2.44 39.84
CA ASP A 4 33.57 3.52 39.12
C ASP A 4 33.57 3.33 37.60
N ILE A 5 34.65 2.79 37.02
CA ILE A 5 34.79 2.64 35.56
C ILE A 5 33.93 1.48 35.06
N GLU A 6 33.85 0.39 35.82
CA GLU A 6 32.99 -0.76 35.50
C GLU A 6 31.50 -0.41 35.64
N GLU A 7 31.12 0.35 36.66
CA GLU A 7 29.76 0.84 36.82
C GLU A 7 29.34 1.75 35.66
N ILE A 8 30.20 2.66 35.23
CA ILE A 8 29.94 3.54 34.07
C ILE A 8 29.76 2.72 32.79
N ARG A 9 30.59 1.68 32.57
CA ARG A 9 30.49 0.79 31.39
C ARG A 9 29.20 -0.02 31.40
N LYS A 10 28.82 -0.57 32.55
CA LYS A 10 27.56 -1.32 32.73
C LYS A 10 26.34 -0.44 32.50
N LYS A 11 26.36 0.80 33.00
CA LYS A 11 25.27 1.78 32.83
C LYS A 11 25.12 2.21 31.37
N LYS A 12 26.23 2.46 30.67
CA LYS A 12 26.25 2.77 29.23
C LYS A 12 25.72 1.62 28.38
N LEU A 13 26.10 0.37 28.71
CA LEU A 13 25.61 -0.83 28.03
C LEU A 13 24.10 -1.01 28.21
N MET A 14 23.61 -0.81 29.44
CA MET A 14 22.19 -0.87 29.76
C MET A 14 21.39 0.23 29.05
N GLU A 15 21.92 1.46 28.98
CA GLU A 15 21.29 2.55 28.23
C GLU A 15 21.25 2.26 26.72
N LEU A 16 22.33 1.70 26.16
CA LEU A 16 22.37 1.31 24.74
C LEU A 16 21.34 0.20 24.43
N GLN A 17 21.25 -0.81 25.30
CA GLN A 17 20.28 -1.89 25.17
C GLN A 17 18.84 -1.37 25.26
N LYS A 18 18.58 -0.42 26.18
CA LYS A 18 17.27 0.22 26.32
C LYS A 18 16.90 1.01 25.07
N ARG A 19 17.82 1.83 24.53
CA ARG A 19 17.60 2.57 23.27
C ARG A 19 17.33 1.64 22.09
N TYR A 20 18.04 0.51 22.00
CA TYR A 20 17.79 -0.48 20.94
C TYR A 20 16.38 -1.08 21.06
N LEU A 21 15.96 -1.43 22.28
CA LEU A 21 14.61 -1.94 22.53
C LEU A 21 13.51 -0.90 22.21
N GLU A 22 13.74 0.36 22.56
CA GLU A 22 12.82 1.47 22.27
C GLU A 22 12.72 1.74 20.77
N GLN A 23 13.84 1.73 20.04
CA GLN A 23 13.84 1.83 18.58
C GLN A 23 13.10 0.67 17.93
N GLN A 24 13.33 -0.56 18.39
CA GLN A 24 12.68 -1.74 17.84
C GLN A 24 11.16 -1.70 18.07
N LYS A 25 10.71 -1.29 19.27
CA LYS A 25 9.29 -1.08 19.56
C LYS A 25 8.67 0.01 18.68
N ALA A 26 9.34 1.15 18.52
CA ALA A 26 8.84 2.23 17.68
C ALA A 26 8.72 1.80 16.21
N GLN A 27 9.66 1.00 15.72
CA GLN A 27 9.62 0.44 14.37
C GLN A 27 8.48 -0.57 14.20
N GLU A 28 8.28 -1.45 15.17
CA GLU A 28 7.22 -2.45 15.15
C GLU A 28 5.82 -1.81 15.22
N GLU A 29 5.68 -0.72 15.99
CA GLU A 29 4.43 0.03 16.12
C GLU A 29 4.09 0.79 14.83
N ALA A 30 5.09 1.44 14.20
CA ALA A 30 4.92 2.08 12.90
C ALA A 30 4.56 1.05 11.81
N MET A 31 5.23 -0.11 11.80
CA MET A 31 4.94 -1.18 10.84
C MET A 31 3.54 -1.79 11.05
N ARG A 32 3.08 -1.91 12.30
CA ARG A 32 1.71 -2.34 12.60
C ARG A 32 0.68 -1.36 12.06
N GLN A 33 0.88 -0.05 12.29
CA GLN A 33 -0.04 0.97 11.80
C GLN A 33 -0.13 0.96 10.27
N GLU A 34 1.00 0.80 9.58
CA GLU A 34 1.02 0.70 8.12
C GLU A 34 0.29 -0.56 7.63
N MET A 35 0.53 -1.71 8.28
CA MET A 35 -0.18 -2.96 7.98
C MET A 35 -1.69 -2.86 8.23
N GLU A 36 -2.13 -2.18 9.29
CA GLU A 36 -3.56 -2.00 9.57
C GLU A 36 -4.24 -1.14 8.50
N LEU A 37 -3.59 -0.07 8.04
CA LEU A 37 -4.08 0.76 6.94
C LEU A 37 -4.13 -0.03 5.62
N GLU A 38 -3.08 -0.78 5.30
CA GLU A 38 -3.08 -1.67 4.13
C GLU A 38 -4.17 -2.74 4.24
N ALA A 39 -4.35 -3.36 5.41
CA ALA A 39 -5.38 -4.36 5.61
C ALA A 39 -6.79 -3.79 5.44
N GLN A 40 -7.04 -2.56 5.90
CA GLN A 40 -8.32 -1.87 5.67
C GLN A 40 -8.55 -1.59 4.18
N LEU A 41 -7.54 -1.08 3.47
CA LEU A 41 -7.61 -0.86 2.03
C LEU A 41 -7.84 -2.17 1.27
N ASP A 42 -7.13 -3.23 1.63
CA ASP A 42 -7.27 -4.55 1.02
C ASP A 42 -8.65 -5.16 1.33
N ALA A 43 -9.19 -4.95 2.53
CA ALA A 43 -10.54 -5.38 2.91
C ALA A 43 -11.62 -4.64 2.10
N ILE A 44 -11.46 -3.35 1.86
CA ILE A 44 -12.34 -2.59 0.96
C ILE A 44 -12.22 -3.13 -0.46
N MET A 45 -10.99 -3.28 -0.97
CA MET A 45 -10.72 -3.85 -2.28
C MET A 45 -11.29 -5.26 -2.44
N ARG A 46 -11.28 -6.07 -1.37
CA ARG A 46 -11.91 -7.41 -1.32
C ARG A 46 -13.41 -7.40 -1.47
N ARG A 47 -14.08 -6.35 -0.98
CA ARG A 47 -15.52 -6.20 -1.10
C ARG A 47 -15.93 -5.69 -2.49
N ILE A 48 -15.09 -4.84 -3.11
CA ILE A 48 -15.41 -4.22 -4.39
C ILE A 48 -14.89 -4.98 -5.62
N LEU A 49 -13.92 -5.88 -5.47
CA LEU A 49 -13.30 -6.63 -6.58
C LEU A 49 -13.44 -8.13 -6.36
N THR A 50 -13.75 -8.86 -7.44
CA THR A 50 -13.65 -10.32 -7.45
C THR A 50 -12.19 -10.78 -7.30
N PRO A 51 -11.93 -12.01 -6.82
CA PRO A 51 -10.58 -12.54 -6.72
C PRO A 51 -9.82 -12.52 -8.05
N GLU A 52 -10.51 -12.81 -9.16
CA GLU A 52 -9.95 -12.78 -10.52
C GLU A 52 -9.53 -11.36 -10.94
N ALA A 53 -10.39 -10.36 -10.66
CA ALA A 53 -10.11 -8.97 -10.93
C ALA A 53 -8.89 -8.46 -10.14
N ARG A 54 -8.73 -8.89 -8.88
CA ARG A 54 -7.54 -8.54 -8.07
C ARG A 54 -6.27 -9.12 -8.65
N GLU A 55 -6.31 -10.39 -9.06
CA GLU A 55 -5.15 -11.04 -9.69
C GLU A 55 -4.76 -10.32 -10.99
N ARG A 56 -5.73 -9.94 -11.83
CA ARG A 56 -5.46 -9.14 -13.03
C ARG A 56 -4.88 -7.78 -12.68
N LEU A 57 -5.45 -7.06 -11.70
CA LEU A 57 -4.93 -5.77 -11.28
C LEU A 57 -3.49 -5.90 -10.76
N GLY A 58 -3.17 -6.98 -10.04
CA GLY A 58 -1.80 -7.31 -9.62
C GLY A 58 -0.85 -7.52 -10.78
N ARG A 59 -1.25 -8.31 -11.79
CA ARG A 59 -0.46 -8.47 -13.03
C ARG A 59 -0.28 -7.15 -13.78
N VAL A 60 -1.32 -6.33 -13.88
CA VAL A 60 -1.26 -5.02 -14.53
C VAL A 60 -0.32 -4.09 -13.76
N LYS A 61 -0.35 -4.09 -12.42
CA LYS A 61 0.55 -3.28 -11.59
C LYS A 61 2.02 -3.58 -11.86
N LEU A 62 2.37 -4.84 -12.15
CA LEU A 62 3.73 -5.25 -12.51
C LEU A 62 4.17 -4.70 -13.88
N VAL A 63 3.27 -4.66 -14.86
CA VAL A 63 3.59 -4.22 -16.24
C VAL A 63 3.48 -2.71 -16.38
N LYS A 64 2.43 -2.12 -15.80
CA LYS A 64 2.08 -0.69 -15.89
C LYS A 64 1.51 -0.20 -14.53
N PRO A 65 2.37 0.21 -13.59
CA PRO A 65 1.93 0.65 -12.27
C PRO A 65 1.08 1.93 -12.33
N GLU A 66 1.31 2.82 -13.30
CA GLU A 66 0.51 4.04 -13.49
C GLU A 66 -0.94 3.73 -13.84
N LEU A 67 -1.17 2.81 -14.77
CA LEU A 67 -2.51 2.37 -15.15
C LEU A 67 -3.24 1.72 -13.97
N ALA A 68 -2.54 0.90 -13.19
CA ALA A 68 -3.10 0.28 -12.00
C ALA A 68 -3.50 1.32 -10.94
N ARG A 69 -2.67 2.36 -10.72
CA ARG A 69 -3.01 3.47 -9.81
C ARG A 69 -4.26 4.22 -10.25
N GLN A 70 -4.38 4.56 -11.54
CA GLN A 70 -5.55 5.27 -12.05
C GLN A 70 -6.82 4.43 -11.87
N VAL A 71 -6.76 3.13 -12.15
CA VAL A 71 -7.88 2.21 -11.92
C VAL A 71 -8.25 2.15 -10.44
N GLN A 72 -7.27 2.02 -9.54
CA GLN A 72 -7.52 2.03 -8.08
C GLN A 72 -8.24 3.30 -7.64
N LEU A 73 -7.81 4.47 -8.14
CA LEU A 73 -8.40 5.75 -7.76
C LEU A 73 -9.87 5.84 -8.19
N VAL A 74 -10.18 5.43 -9.43
CA VAL A 74 -11.56 5.38 -9.95
C VAL A 74 -12.41 4.40 -9.13
N LEU A 75 -11.87 3.22 -8.80
CA LEU A 75 -12.58 2.21 -8.00
C LEU A 75 -12.90 2.71 -6.59
N VAL A 76 -11.95 3.38 -5.94
CA VAL A 76 -12.14 3.99 -4.62
C VAL A 76 -13.20 5.10 -4.68
N GLN A 77 -13.15 5.98 -5.70
CA GLN A 77 -14.14 7.04 -5.88
C GLN A 77 -15.55 6.46 -6.08
N LEU A 78 -15.70 5.43 -6.91
CA LEU A 78 -16.99 4.77 -7.14
C LEU A 78 -17.52 4.06 -5.89
N TYR A 79 -16.63 3.52 -5.06
CA TYR A 79 -16.99 2.92 -3.77
C TYR A 79 -17.47 3.98 -2.78
N GLN A 80 -16.72 5.09 -2.64
CA GLN A 80 -17.11 6.21 -1.77
C GLN A 80 -18.43 6.86 -2.22
N ALA A 81 -18.68 6.93 -3.54
CA ALA A 81 -19.93 7.39 -4.11
C ALA A 81 -21.11 6.42 -3.90
N GLY A 82 -20.87 5.23 -3.34
CA GLY A 82 -21.89 4.20 -3.11
C GLY A 82 -22.46 3.59 -4.39
N GLN A 83 -21.79 3.78 -5.53
CA GLN A 83 -22.23 3.23 -6.82
C GLN A 83 -21.79 1.77 -7.02
N ILE A 84 -20.78 1.30 -6.27
CA ILE A 84 -20.37 -0.10 -6.28
C ILE A 84 -21.25 -0.87 -5.28
N ARG A 85 -22.38 -1.37 -5.77
CA ARG A 85 -23.26 -2.29 -5.02
C ARG A 85 -22.94 -3.76 -5.28
N GLU A 86 -22.31 -4.05 -6.41
CA GLU A 86 -21.92 -5.38 -6.84
C GLU A 86 -20.40 -5.43 -7.04
N PRO A 87 -19.75 -6.55 -6.71
CA PRO A 87 -18.32 -6.71 -6.95
C PRO A 87 -17.99 -6.54 -8.44
N ILE A 88 -16.90 -5.86 -8.72
CA ILE A 88 -16.40 -5.61 -10.06
C ILE A 88 -15.68 -6.86 -10.54
N ASP A 89 -16.24 -7.41 -11.60
CA ASP A 89 -15.77 -8.60 -12.28
C ASP A 89 -14.59 -8.32 -13.22
N ASP A 90 -13.88 -9.37 -13.66
CA ASP A 90 -12.72 -9.26 -14.54
C ASP A 90 -13.06 -8.55 -15.84
N ALA A 91 -14.22 -8.86 -16.42
CA ALA A 91 -14.69 -8.25 -17.66
C ALA A 91 -14.91 -6.74 -17.52
N LYS A 92 -15.49 -6.28 -16.39
CA LYS A 92 -15.70 -4.86 -16.12
C LYS A 92 -14.36 -4.16 -15.87
N LEU A 93 -13.47 -4.77 -15.08
CA LEU A 93 -12.13 -4.25 -14.84
C LEU A 93 -11.35 -4.08 -16.15
N LYS A 94 -11.42 -5.06 -17.05
CA LYS A 94 -10.74 -5.04 -18.35
C LYS A 94 -11.24 -3.91 -19.25
N ARG A 95 -12.56 -3.62 -19.23
CA ARG A 95 -13.14 -2.48 -19.95
C ARG A 95 -12.63 -1.15 -19.41
N ILE A 96 -12.59 -0.99 -18.09
CA ILE A 96 -12.05 0.22 -17.43
C ILE A 96 -10.57 0.38 -17.75
N LEU A 97 -9.78 -0.69 -17.65
CA LEU A 97 -8.37 -0.72 -18.00
C LEU A 97 -8.14 -0.29 -19.45
N ALA A 98 -8.91 -0.83 -20.40
CA ALA A 98 -8.79 -0.47 -21.81
C ALA A 98 -9.13 1.01 -22.05
N GLN A 99 -10.19 1.52 -21.41
CA GLN A 99 -10.61 2.91 -21.55
C GLN A 99 -9.57 3.88 -20.97
N ILE A 100 -8.94 3.51 -19.86
CA ILE A 100 -7.89 4.34 -19.24
C ILE A 100 -6.59 4.26 -20.07
N ASP A 101 -6.15 3.08 -20.50
CA ASP A 101 -4.95 2.93 -21.34
C ASP A 101 -5.10 3.73 -22.66
N GLU A 102 -6.30 3.74 -23.24
CA GLU A 102 -6.59 4.54 -24.43
C GLU A 102 -6.47 6.05 -24.16
N ARG A 103 -7.00 6.55 -23.03
CA ARG A 103 -6.81 7.96 -22.64
C ARG A 103 -5.34 8.28 -22.42
N THR A 104 -4.62 7.45 -21.68
CA THR A 104 -3.19 7.63 -21.41
C THR A 104 -2.37 7.65 -22.71
N ARG A 105 -2.67 6.78 -23.68
CA ARG A 105 -1.99 6.78 -24.99
C ARG A 105 -2.23 8.04 -25.82
N ARG A 106 -3.42 8.66 -25.72
CA ARG A 106 -3.72 9.91 -26.45
C ARG A 106 -2.96 11.11 -25.90
N ASP A 107 -2.69 11.14 -24.60
CA ASP A 107 -1.92 12.21 -23.93
C ASP A 107 -0.46 12.29 -24.40
N PHE A 108 0.15 11.19 -24.86
CA PHE A 108 1.52 11.18 -25.38
C PHE A 108 1.67 11.78 -26.80
N ASN A 109 0.57 12.09 -27.50
CA ASN A 109 0.59 12.53 -28.90
C ASN A 109 0.42 14.05 -29.04
N ILE A 110 1.01 14.82 -28.11
CA ILE A 110 1.04 16.28 -28.20
C ILE A 110 2.08 16.66 -29.27
N LYS A 111 1.55 17.05 -30.44
CA LYS A 111 2.30 17.67 -31.54
C LYS A 111 3.00 18.94 -31.05
N TRP A 112 4.30 19.03 -31.36
CA TRP A 112 5.10 20.26 -31.35
C TRP A 112 4.66 21.22 -32.45
#